data_AF-A0A9E5JKN0-F1
#
_entry.id   AF-A0A9E5JKN0-F1
#
_cell.length_a   1.000
_cell.length_b   1.000
_cell.length_c   1.000
_cell.angle_alpha   90.00
_cell.angle_beta   90.00
_cell.angle_gamma   90.00
#
_symmetry.space_group_name_H-M   'P 1'
#
loop_
_entity.id
_entity.type
_entity.pdbx_description
1 polymer ?
#
loop_
_entity_poly.entity_id
_entity_poly.type
_entity_poly.pdbx_seq_one_letter_code
_entity_poly.pdbx_strand_id
1 'polypeptide(L)'
;MTQTSVWGKVTSTSPLRVQLGGDPEPLPITPVALIDPALLNVDDLVFCERPARKVFIIGRAQGDGGGGFIGEHRAGEWATPPHPAWVLANGAVLNIADYPKLAAHYEATYGTSNHHGGNGTTTFAVPDTRERTYVNQGGADVFANIGAVTGAKEHTHDLSDAGWAKITGDLDFIRNRRISVPNWSANRQTPSDYSNGSSTASPGVASALGGATDSASNVPPSFVCRYVIRAA
;
A
#
# COMPACT_ATOMS: atom_id res chain seq x y z
N MET A 1 -54.27 1.52 -4.35
CA MET A 1 -53.49 0.56 -3.54
C MET A 1 -52.52 1.35 -2.71
N THR A 2 -52.69 1.40 -1.39
CA THR A 2 -51.78 2.12 -0.49
C THR A 2 -50.51 1.30 -0.28
N GLN A 3 -49.44 1.70 -0.95
CA GLN A 3 -48.11 1.18 -0.74
C GLN A 3 -47.71 1.55 0.68
N THR A 4 -47.62 0.54 1.56
CA THR A 4 -47.27 0.77 2.97
C THR A 4 -45.80 0.43 3.13
N SER A 5 -44.98 1.46 3.29
CA SER A 5 -43.58 1.30 3.65
C SER A 5 -43.48 1.06 5.16
N VAL A 6 -42.69 0.07 5.56
CA VAL A 6 -42.58 -0.35 6.96
C VAL A 6 -41.17 -0.86 7.24
N TRP A 7 -40.68 -0.60 8.45
CA TRP A 7 -39.42 -1.16 8.91
C TRP A 7 -39.59 -2.63 9.27
N GLY A 8 -38.59 -3.45 8.97
CA GLY A 8 -38.52 -4.85 9.36
C GLY A 8 -37.14 -5.24 9.87
N LYS A 9 -37.05 -6.41 10.48
CA LYS A 9 -35.83 -6.99 11.01
C LYS A 9 -35.53 -8.30 10.29
N VAL A 10 -34.31 -8.49 9.78
CA VAL A 10 -33.89 -9.76 9.16
C VAL A 10 -33.77 -10.82 10.24
N THR A 11 -34.43 -11.96 10.06
CA THR A 11 -34.46 -13.07 11.03
C THR A 11 -33.74 -14.33 10.56
N SER A 12 -33.54 -14.46 9.25
CA SER A 12 -32.70 -15.50 8.63
C SER A 12 -32.20 -15.01 7.28
N THR A 13 -31.04 -15.48 6.84
CA THR A 13 -30.43 -15.14 5.53
C THR A 13 -30.47 -16.32 4.56
N SER A 14 -30.75 -17.55 5.04
CA SER A 14 -30.84 -18.75 4.21
C SER A 14 -31.95 -19.70 4.70
N PRO A 15 -33.18 -19.60 4.16
CA PRO A 15 -33.65 -18.59 3.20
C PRO A 15 -33.87 -17.22 3.87
N LEU A 16 -33.76 -16.14 3.10
CA LEU A 16 -33.97 -14.77 3.61
C LEU A 16 -35.37 -14.63 4.24
N ARG A 17 -35.43 -14.16 5.48
CA ARG A 17 -36.67 -13.92 6.25
C ARG A 17 -36.60 -12.57 6.92
N VAL A 18 -37.72 -11.87 6.92
CA VAL A 18 -37.88 -10.56 7.58
C VAL A 18 -39.16 -10.58 8.41
N GLN A 19 -39.06 -10.08 9.63
CA GLN A 19 -40.20 -9.76 10.49
C GLN A 19 -40.49 -8.27 10.38
N LEU A 20 -41.68 -7.90 9.91
CA LEU A 20 -42.07 -6.49 9.80
C LEU A 20 -42.46 -5.94 11.18
N GLY A 21 -42.27 -4.64 11.39
CA GLY A 21 -42.66 -3.96 12.62
C GLY A 21 -44.17 -4.11 12.87
N GLY A 22 -44.52 -4.74 13.99
CA GLY A 22 -45.90 -5.01 14.39
C GLY A 22 -46.39 -6.43 14.08
N ASP A 23 -45.67 -7.20 13.25
CA ASP A 23 -45.98 -8.61 13.03
C ASP A 23 -45.39 -9.47 14.17
N PRO A 24 -46.16 -10.42 14.74
CA PRO A 24 -45.68 -11.25 15.85
C PRO A 24 -44.62 -12.28 15.41
N GLU A 25 -44.63 -12.66 14.13
CA GLU A 25 -43.75 -13.68 13.56
C GLU A 25 -43.13 -13.19 12.25
N PRO A 26 -41.97 -13.74 11.84
CA PRO A 26 -41.39 -13.48 10.54
C PRO A 26 -42.34 -13.84 9.40
N LEU A 27 -42.25 -13.10 8.30
CA LEU A 27 -43.06 -13.40 7.12
C LEU A 27 -42.79 -14.82 6.60
N PRO A 28 -43.83 -15.58 6.23
CA PRO A 28 -43.67 -16.93 5.69
C PRO A 28 -43.15 -16.95 4.24
N ILE A 29 -42.84 -15.79 3.66
CA ILE A 29 -42.35 -15.62 2.29
C ILE A 29 -40.90 -15.12 2.30
N THR A 30 -40.12 -15.55 1.30
CA THR A 30 -38.79 -14.98 1.05
C THR A 30 -38.97 -13.62 0.35
N PRO A 31 -38.59 -12.49 0.98
CA PRO A 31 -38.69 -11.18 0.34
C PRO A 31 -37.66 -11.04 -0.79
N VAL A 32 -37.95 -10.16 -1.74
CA VAL A 32 -36.99 -9.79 -2.80
C VAL A 32 -36.18 -8.60 -2.30
N ALA A 33 -34.85 -8.70 -2.27
CA ALA A 33 -34.00 -7.58 -1.89
C ALA A 33 -33.47 -6.84 -3.12
N LEU A 34 -33.56 -5.51 -3.11
CA LEU A 34 -32.90 -4.64 -4.08
C LEU A 34 -31.43 -4.38 -3.73
N ILE A 35 -31.05 -4.66 -2.48
CA ILE A 35 -29.66 -4.80 -2.02
C ILE A 35 -29.23 -6.26 -2.14
N ASP A 36 -27.92 -6.50 -2.28
CA ASP A 36 -27.37 -7.87 -2.33
C ASP A 36 -27.74 -8.61 -1.03
N PRO A 37 -28.51 -9.72 -1.10
CA PRO A 37 -28.88 -10.51 0.07
C PRO A 37 -27.68 -11.01 0.88
N ALA A 38 -26.51 -11.17 0.26
CA ALA A 38 -25.29 -11.59 0.94
C ALA A 38 -24.75 -10.53 1.92
N LEU A 39 -25.16 -9.26 1.76
CA LEU A 39 -24.77 -8.16 2.65
C LEU A 39 -25.71 -8.01 3.85
N LEU A 40 -26.84 -8.70 3.84
CA LEU A 40 -27.79 -8.72 4.95
C LEU A 40 -27.36 -9.73 6.00
N ASN A 41 -27.38 -9.32 7.25
CA ASN A 41 -27.13 -10.17 8.41
C ASN A 41 -28.43 -10.36 9.20
N VAL A 42 -28.50 -11.44 9.99
CA VAL A 42 -29.56 -11.56 11.01
C VAL A 42 -29.47 -10.35 11.94
N ASP A 43 -30.62 -9.85 12.35
CA ASP A 43 -30.83 -8.62 13.11
C ASP A 43 -30.68 -7.29 12.37
N ASP A 44 -30.34 -7.30 11.07
CA ASP A 44 -30.31 -6.07 10.27
C ASP A 44 -31.72 -5.44 10.19
N LEU A 45 -31.80 -4.14 10.49
CA LEU A 45 -33.01 -3.35 10.29
C LEU A 45 -33.12 -2.97 8.81
N VAL A 46 -34.20 -3.35 8.15
CA VAL A 46 -34.42 -3.16 6.72
C VAL A 46 -35.67 -2.33 6.48
N PHE A 47 -35.61 -1.46 5.48
CA PHE A 47 -36.76 -0.73 4.99
C PHE A 47 -37.46 -1.54 3.92
N CYS A 48 -38.69 -1.94 4.21
CA CYS A 48 -39.47 -2.80 3.36
C CYS A 48 -40.66 -2.06 2.76
N GLU A 49 -41.02 -2.48 1.55
CA GLU A 49 -42.24 -2.07 0.90
C GLU A 49 -43.10 -3.29 0.61
N ARG A 50 -44.39 -3.16 0.95
CA ARG A 50 -45.36 -4.25 0.84
C ARG A 50 -46.43 -3.94 -0.21
N PRO A 51 -46.15 -4.14 -1.51
CA PRO A 51 -47.20 -4.16 -2.52
C PRO A 51 -47.97 -5.48 -2.43
N ALA A 52 -49.13 -5.44 -1.76
CA ALA A 52 -50.08 -6.54 -1.63
C ALA A 52 -49.48 -7.88 -1.14
N ARG A 53 -49.09 -8.78 -2.06
CA ARG A 53 -48.62 -10.15 -1.79
C ARG A 53 -47.10 -10.33 -1.84
N LYS A 54 -46.34 -9.26 -2.11
CA LYS A 54 -44.86 -9.29 -2.13
C LYS A 54 -44.30 -8.34 -1.09
N VAL A 55 -43.07 -8.62 -0.67
CA VAL A 55 -42.27 -7.73 0.16
C VAL A 55 -40.94 -7.50 -0.53
N PHE A 56 -40.63 -6.23 -0.75
CA PHE A 56 -39.36 -5.78 -1.30
C PHE A 56 -38.54 -5.14 -0.18
N ILE A 57 -37.28 -5.53 -0.05
CA ILE A 57 -36.32 -4.81 0.78
C ILE A 57 -35.68 -3.75 -0.10
N ILE A 58 -35.96 -2.48 0.19
CA ILE A 58 -35.45 -1.35 -0.58
C ILE A 58 -34.06 -0.95 -0.10
N GLY A 59 -33.76 -1.13 1.19
CA GLY A 59 -32.45 -0.86 1.74
C GLY A 59 -32.36 -1.23 3.22
N ARG A 60 -31.16 -1.18 3.78
CA ARG A 60 -30.90 -1.37 5.20
C ARG A 60 -30.85 -0.02 5.93
N ALA A 61 -31.26 -0.01 7.20
CA ALA A 61 -31.01 1.11 8.10
C ALA A 61 -29.51 1.43 8.13
N GLN A 62 -29.18 2.72 8.21
CA GLN A 62 -27.81 3.27 8.10
C GLN A 62 -27.16 3.08 6.71
N GLY A 63 -27.90 2.59 5.71
CA GLY A 63 -27.36 2.21 4.41
C GLY A 63 -26.38 1.03 4.50
N ASP A 64 -25.81 0.62 3.38
CA ASP A 64 -24.84 -0.48 3.34
C ASP A 64 -23.47 -0.11 3.96
N GLY A 65 -23.38 1.01 4.68
CA GLY A 65 -22.11 1.59 5.13
C GLY A 65 -21.22 1.98 3.95
N GLY A 66 -21.84 2.36 2.83
CA GLY A 66 -21.14 2.62 1.57
C GLY A 66 -20.55 1.35 0.93
N GLY A 67 -21.33 0.27 0.76
CA GLY A 67 -21.14 -0.77 -0.25
C GLY A 67 -19.75 -1.44 -0.40
N GLY A 68 -18.86 -1.36 0.60
CA GLY A 68 -17.51 -1.92 0.49
C GLY A 68 -17.35 -3.34 1.06
N PHE A 69 -16.30 -4.06 0.70
CA PHE A 69 -16.00 -5.35 1.32
C PHE A 69 -15.20 -5.15 2.62
N ILE A 70 -15.31 -6.07 3.58
CA ILE A 70 -14.43 -6.04 4.77
C ILE A 70 -12.98 -6.13 4.29
N GLY A 71 -12.11 -5.29 4.86
CA GLY A 71 -10.72 -5.18 4.43
C GLY A 71 -10.50 -4.25 3.23
N GLU A 72 -11.55 -3.70 2.62
CA GLU A 72 -11.41 -2.71 1.55
C GLU A 72 -10.75 -1.43 2.07
N HIS A 73 -9.79 -0.91 1.30
CA HIS A 73 -9.15 0.37 1.56
C HIS A 73 -9.71 1.46 0.63
N ARG A 74 -9.94 2.66 1.18
CA ARG A 74 -10.33 3.85 0.40
C ARG A 74 -9.42 5.01 0.71
N ALA A 75 -9.08 5.77 -0.33
CA ALA A 75 -8.29 7.00 -0.27
C ALA A 75 -9.20 8.23 -0.16
N GLY A 76 -8.80 9.21 0.65
CA GLY A 76 -9.51 10.47 0.78
C GLY A 76 -8.90 11.42 1.81
N GLU A 77 -9.41 12.64 1.87
CA GLU A 77 -8.87 13.72 2.69
C GLU A 77 -9.49 13.78 4.10
N TRP A 78 -9.85 12.63 4.66
CA TRP A 78 -10.56 12.59 5.94
C TRP A 78 -9.66 12.89 7.12
N ALA A 79 -10.16 13.65 8.10
CA ALA A 79 -9.50 13.82 9.40
C ALA A 79 -9.86 12.66 10.37
N THR A 80 -11.09 12.17 10.27
CA THR A 80 -11.66 11.06 11.04
C THR A 80 -12.37 10.10 10.09
N PRO A 81 -12.56 8.81 10.45
CA PRO A 81 -13.27 7.88 9.57
C PRO A 81 -14.65 8.42 9.16
N PRO A 82 -15.05 8.28 7.88
CA PRO A 82 -16.29 8.86 7.36
C PRO A 82 -17.56 8.17 7.89
N HIS A 83 -17.43 6.96 8.45
CA HIS A 83 -18.54 6.17 8.97
C HIS A 83 -18.01 5.19 10.04
N PRO A 84 -18.80 4.79 11.07
CA PRO A 84 -18.35 3.88 12.14
C PRO A 84 -17.87 2.51 11.66
N ALA A 85 -18.32 2.08 10.49
CA ALA A 85 -17.85 0.85 9.83
C ALA A 85 -16.43 0.95 9.25
N TRP A 86 -15.82 2.13 9.29
CA TRP A 86 -14.48 2.40 8.76
C TRP A 86 -13.56 2.85 9.89
N VAL A 87 -12.29 2.50 9.78
CA VAL A 87 -11.23 2.92 10.70
C VAL A 87 -10.05 3.46 9.89
N LEU A 88 -9.26 4.36 10.46
CA LEU A 88 -8.05 4.87 9.79
C LEU A 88 -7.00 3.75 9.69
N ALA A 89 -6.38 3.58 8.53
CA ALA A 89 -5.29 2.62 8.33
C ALA A 89 -3.94 3.22 8.79
N ASN A 90 -3.80 3.40 10.10
CA ASN A 90 -2.69 4.13 10.73
C ASN A 90 -1.88 3.30 11.73
N GLY A 91 -2.01 1.97 11.73
CA GLY A 91 -1.33 1.10 12.70
C GLY A 91 -2.01 1.00 14.07
N ALA A 92 -3.20 1.57 14.28
CA ALA A 92 -3.88 1.52 15.57
C ALA A 92 -4.24 0.09 15.99
N VAL A 93 -4.10 -0.19 17.29
CA VAL A 93 -4.55 -1.44 17.91
C VAL A 93 -6.04 -1.32 18.26
N LEU A 94 -6.82 -2.30 17.82
CA LEU A 94 -8.26 -2.42 18.00
C LEU A 94 -8.58 -3.70 18.80
N ASN A 95 -9.75 -3.72 19.45
CA ASN A 95 -10.24 -4.94 20.08
C ASN A 95 -10.93 -5.84 19.05
N ILE A 96 -10.68 -7.14 19.13
CA ILE A 96 -11.34 -8.13 18.28
C ILE A 96 -12.85 -8.16 18.53
N ALA A 97 -13.28 -7.94 19.79
CA ALA A 97 -14.70 -7.92 20.15
C ALA A 97 -15.48 -6.81 19.44
N ASP A 98 -14.84 -5.67 19.15
CA ASP A 98 -15.46 -4.52 18.48
C ASP A 98 -15.48 -4.70 16.95
N TYR A 99 -14.50 -5.42 16.38
CA TYR A 99 -14.33 -5.60 14.94
C TYR A 99 -14.04 -7.07 14.54
N PRO A 100 -14.94 -8.02 14.87
CA PRO A 100 -14.68 -9.44 14.69
C PRO A 100 -14.56 -9.84 13.21
N LYS A 101 -15.31 -9.15 12.32
CA LYS A 101 -15.25 -9.40 10.87
C LYS A 101 -13.89 -9.06 10.28
N LEU A 102 -13.29 -7.95 10.70
CA LEU A 102 -11.97 -7.55 10.20
C LEU A 102 -10.86 -8.46 10.71
N ALA A 103 -10.93 -8.86 11.99
CA ALA A 103 -9.99 -9.83 12.56
C ALA A 103 -10.06 -11.18 11.81
N ALA A 104 -11.26 -11.68 11.53
CA ALA A 104 -11.46 -12.90 10.74
C ALA A 104 -10.96 -12.75 9.29
N HIS A 105 -11.13 -11.56 8.69
CA HIS A 105 -10.58 -11.26 7.38
C HIS A 105 -9.04 -11.35 7.37
N TYR A 106 -8.36 -10.79 8.38
CA TYR A 106 -6.91 -10.89 8.48
C TYR A 106 -6.42 -12.31 8.71
N GLU A 107 -7.14 -13.11 9.51
CA GLU A 107 -6.82 -14.52 9.66
C GLU A 107 -6.94 -15.28 8.32
N ALA A 108 -7.98 -14.99 7.53
CA ALA A 108 -8.14 -15.59 6.20
C ALA A 108 -7.09 -15.11 5.18
N THR A 109 -6.66 -13.84 5.25
CA THR A 109 -5.75 -13.24 4.27
C THR A 109 -4.27 -13.47 4.60
N TYR A 110 -3.91 -13.34 5.88
CA TYR A 110 -2.51 -13.36 6.35
C TYR A 110 -2.19 -14.58 7.24
N GLY A 111 -3.18 -15.43 7.53
CA GLY A 111 -3.04 -16.60 8.40
C GLY A 111 -3.09 -16.30 9.90
N THR A 112 -3.08 -15.02 10.29
CA THR A 112 -3.17 -14.59 11.71
C THR A 112 -3.92 -13.28 11.82
N SER A 113 -4.73 -13.12 12.88
CA SER A 113 -5.48 -11.89 13.12
C SER A 113 -4.58 -10.70 13.49
N ASN A 114 -3.42 -10.95 14.10
CA ASN A 114 -2.46 -9.92 14.55
C ASN A 114 -1.29 -9.69 13.60
N HIS A 115 -1.45 -9.97 12.31
CA HIS A 115 -0.40 -9.80 11.30
C HIS A 115 0.28 -8.40 11.34
N HIS A 116 -0.49 -7.35 11.62
CA HIS A 116 0.03 -5.98 11.73
C HIS A 116 0.36 -5.54 13.17
N GLY A 117 0.14 -6.39 14.18
CA GLY A 117 0.32 -6.09 15.60
C GLY A 117 -0.86 -6.51 16.47
N GLY A 118 -0.73 -6.33 17.79
CA GLY A 118 -1.67 -6.85 18.79
C GLY A 118 -1.36 -8.27 19.24
N ASN A 119 -2.17 -8.82 20.14
CA ASN A 119 -1.93 -10.14 20.74
C ASN A 119 -2.61 -11.32 20.01
N GLY A 120 -3.49 -11.04 19.04
CA GLY A 120 -4.16 -12.05 18.22
C GLY A 120 -5.32 -12.79 18.88
N THR A 121 -5.54 -12.55 20.18
CA THR A 121 -6.60 -13.21 20.97
C THR A 121 -7.68 -12.23 21.42
N THR A 122 -7.30 -11.05 21.88
CA THR A 122 -8.22 -9.98 22.28
C THR A 122 -8.06 -8.71 21.44
N THR A 123 -6.89 -8.53 20.81
CA THR A 123 -6.53 -7.32 20.07
C THR A 123 -5.80 -7.65 18.77
N PHE A 124 -5.94 -6.76 17.80
CA PHE A 124 -5.21 -6.78 16.55
C PHE A 124 -4.93 -5.34 16.09
N ALA A 125 -3.93 -5.13 15.24
CA ALA A 125 -3.68 -3.81 14.66
C ALA A 125 -4.15 -3.76 13.20
N VAL A 126 -4.57 -2.58 12.75
CA VAL A 126 -4.78 -2.29 11.33
C VAL A 126 -3.46 -2.01 10.63
N PRO A 127 -3.35 -2.16 9.30
CA PRO A 127 -2.18 -1.75 8.54
C PRO A 127 -1.83 -0.28 8.80
N ASP A 128 -0.55 0.02 8.85
CA ASP A 128 -0.06 1.39 8.77
C ASP A 128 0.27 1.73 7.32
N THR A 129 -0.57 2.54 6.69
CA THR A 129 -0.42 2.95 5.29
C THR A 129 0.15 4.37 5.18
N ARG A 130 0.51 5.00 6.29
CA ARG A 130 1.11 6.33 6.27
C ARG A 130 2.43 6.27 5.54
N GLU A 131 2.70 7.27 4.70
CA GLU A 131 3.92 7.38 3.89
C GLU A 131 4.16 6.18 2.95
N ARG A 132 3.09 5.49 2.54
CA ARG A 132 3.14 4.34 1.64
C ARG A 132 2.18 4.51 0.47
N THR A 133 2.59 3.99 -0.68
CA THR A 133 1.78 3.91 -1.90
C THR A 133 1.39 2.46 -2.13
N TYR A 134 0.14 2.23 -2.56
CA TYR A 134 -0.30 0.88 -2.92
C TYR A 134 0.34 0.43 -4.23
N VAL A 135 0.82 -0.81 -4.22
CA VAL A 135 1.23 -1.55 -5.42
C VAL A 135 0.33 -2.77 -5.52
N ASN A 136 -0.14 -3.07 -6.72
CA ASN A 136 -0.98 -4.23 -6.93
C ASN A 136 -0.15 -5.51 -6.73
N GLN A 137 -0.76 -6.52 -6.11
CA GLN A 137 -0.13 -7.82 -5.94
C GLN A 137 0.17 -8.44 -7.32
N GLY A 138 1.36 -9.05 -7.47
CA GLY A 138 1.74 -9.71 -8.70
C GLY A 138 3.15 -10.33 -8.62
N GLY A 139 3.49 -11.13 -9.62
CA GLY A 139 4.81 -11.75 -9.71
C GLY A 139 5.10 -12.79 -8.62
N ALA A 140 6.37 -13.17 -8.51
CA ALA A 140 6.88 -14.14 -7.54
C ALA A 140 7.94 -13.55 -6.60
N ASP A 141 8.03 -12.21 -6.55
CA ASP A 141 9.07 -11.46 -5.84
C ASP A 141 8.49 -10.73 -4.61
N VAL A 142 8.99 -9.51 -4.34
CA VAL A 142 8.53 -8.65 -3.24
C VAL A 142 7.04 -8.28 -3.34
N PHE A 143 6.40 -8.45 -4.49
CA PHE A 143 4.96 -8.19 -4.69
C PHE A 143 4.09 -9.45 -4.63
N ALA A 144 4.67 -10.62 -4.29
CA ALA A 144 3.96 -11.90 -4.29
C ALA A 144 2.89 -12.00 -3.20
N ASN A 145 3.09 -11.35 -2.05
CA ASN A 145 2.21 -11.45 -0.89
C ASN A 145 1.52 -10.12 -0.60
N ILE A 146 0.22 -10.18 -0.30
CA ILE A 146 -0.51 -9.03 0.23
C ILE A 146 0.13 -8.61 1.56
N GLY A 147 0.26 -7.30 1.78
CA GLY A 147 0.87 -6.74 2.99
C GLY A 147 2.40 -6.62 2.95
N ALA A 148 3.06 -7.09 1.88
CA ALA A 148 4.49 -6.85 1.68
C ALA A 148 4.80 -5.34 1.59
N VAL A 149 5.92 -4.93 2.20
CA VAL A 149 6.36 -3.54 2.26
C VAL A 149 7.73 -3.42 1.57
N THR A 150 7.86 -2.44 0.67
CA THR A 150 9.09 -2.20 -0.09
C THR A 150 9.19 -0.72 -0.49
N GLY A 151 10.33 -0.35 -1.07
CA GLY A 151 10.62 1.00 -1.55
C GLY A 151 11.46 1.85 -0.58
N ALA A 152 12.02 2.93 -1.11
CA ALA A 152 12.80 3.91 -0.38
C ALA A 152 12.47 5.32 -0.90
N LYS A 153 12.42 6.30 0.01
CA LYS A 153 12.14 7.71 -0.31
C LYS A 153 13.32 8.37 -1.02
N GLU A 154 14.53 7.98 -0.65
CA GLU A 154 15.78 8.46 -1.22
C GLU A 154 16.56 7.28 -1.79
N HIS A 155 17.29 7.52 -2.86
CA HIS A 155 18.32 6.61 -3.34
C HIS A 155 19.65 7.35 -3.47
N THR A 156 20.74 6.64 -3.25
CA THR A 156 22.10 7.14 -3.42
C THR A 156 22.73 6.48 -4.64
N HIS A 157 23.48 7.27 -5.40
CA HIS A 157 24.36 6.76 -6.45
C HIS A 157 25.76 6.59 -5.87
N ASP A 158 26.10 5.35 -5.54
CA ASP A 158 27.44 5.05 -5.06
C ASP A 158 28.44 5.19 -6.20
N LEU A 159 29.54 5.92 -5.97
CA LEU A 159 30.69 5.90 -6.85
C LEU A 159 31.37 4.53 -6.66
N SER A 160 30.93 3.54 -7.43
CA SER A 160 31.57 2.22 -7.40
C SER A 160 33.04 2.31 -7.80
N ASP A 161 33.86 1.36 -7.37
CA ASP A 161 35.24 1.20 -7.82
C ASP A 161 35.37 0.98 -9.35
N ALA A 162 34.26 0.70 -10.03
CA ALA A 162 34.15 0.56 -11.48
C ALA A 162 33.52 1.78 -12.18
N GLY A 163 33.10 2.80 -11.43
CA GLY A 163 32.49 4.02 -11.95
C GLY A 163 33.54 4.94 -12.58
N TRP A 164 33.43 5.21 -13.87
CA TRP A 164 34.31 6.18 -14.53
C TRP A 164 33.91 7.61 -14.14
N ALA A 165 34.64 8.24 -13.23
CA ALA A 165 34.53 9.68 -13.04
C ALA A 165 35.14 10.42 -14.25
N LYS A 166 34.39 11.38 -14.79
CA LYS A 166 34.91 12.31 -15.80
C LYS A 166 35.93 13.24 -15.14
N ILE A 167 37.21 12.93 -15.28
CA ILE A 167 38.29 13.84 -14.89
C ILE A 167 38.49 14.84 -16.04
N THR A 168 38.10 16.10 -15.83
CA THR A 168 38.50 17.19 -16.72
C THR A 168 39.86 17.69 -16.28
N GLY A 169 40.91 17.25 -16.98
CA GLY A 169 42.25 17.85 -16.87
C GLY A 169 42.41 18.94 -17.92
N ASP A 170 42.78 20.14 -17.51
CA ASP A 170 43.31 21.16 -18.41
C ASP A 170 44.80 20.85 -18.67
N LEU A 171 45.05 20.01 -19.68
CA LEU A 171 46.39 19.51 -19.97
C LEU A 171 47.11 20.44 -20.95
N ASP A 172 47.73 21.50 -20.44
CA ASP A 172 48.61 22.39 -21.22
C ASP A 172 49.98 21.73 -21.59
N PHE A 173 50.12 20.42 -21.39
CA PHE A 173 51.40 19.70 -21.45
C PHE A 173 51.47 18.45 -22.34
N ILE A 174 50.38 18.01 -22.99
CA ILE A 174 50.49 16.94 -24.02
C ILE A 174 50.95 17.56 -25.34
N ARG A 175 52.27 17.66 -25.53
CA ARG A 175 52.87 18.07 -26.81
C ARG A 175 53.37 16.85 -27.56
N ASN A 176 52.53 16.31 -28.45
CA ASN A 176 52.94 15.23 -29.36
C ASN A 176 53.76 15.82 -30.52
N ARG A 177 55.08 15.60 -30.54
CA ARG A 177 55.94 15.95 -31.68
C ARG A 177 56.30 14.68 -32.44
N ARG A 178 55.89 14.59 -33.71
CA ARG A 178 56.31 13.51 -34.62
C ARG A 178 57.82 13.65 -34.87
N ILE A 179 58.57 12.59 -34.60
CA ILE A 179 60.02 12.52 -34.84
C ILE A 179 60.22 11.75 -36.15
N SER A 180 60.92 12.36 -37.12
CA SER A 180 61.17 11.79 -38.46
C SER A 180 62.64 11.42 -38.71
N VAL A 181 63.42 11.15 -37.67
CA VAL A 181 64.82 10.69 -37.80
C VAL A 181 65.00 9.29 -37.23
N PRO A 182 65.91 8.46 -37.79
CA PRO A 182 66.03 7.04 -37.41
C PRO A 182 66.59 6.80 -36.01
N ASN A 183 67.33 7.77 -35.46
CA ASN A 183 67.98 7.66 -34.15
C ASN A 183 67.36 8.65 -33.18
N TRP A 184 66.58 8.14 -32.23
CA TRP A 184 66.01 8.92 -31.13
C TRP A 184 67.00 9.02 -29.97
N SER A 185 67.26 10.24 -29.48
CA SER A 185 67.77 10.46 -28.13
C SER A 185 66.87 11.51 -27.46
N ALA A 186 66.35 11.19 -26.28
CA ALA A 186 65.49 12.10 -25.53
C ALA A 186 66.29 13.33 -25.08
N ASN A 187 66.00 14.52 -25.63
CA ASN A 187 66.69 15.76 -25.24
C ASN A 187 66.00 16.53 -24.10
N ARG A 188 64.96 15.94 -23.50
CA ARG A 188 64.27 16.50 -22.34
C ARG A 188 63.97 15.38 -21.36
N GLN A 189 64.92 15.11 -20.46
CA GLN A 189 64.59 14.52 -19.17
C GLN A 189 63.79 15.56 -18.39
N THR A 190 62.54 15.24 -18.03
CA THR A 190 61.89 15.92 -16.91
C THR A 190 62.77 15.67 -15.68
N PRO A 191 63.28 16.72 -15.02
CA PRO A 191 63.98 16.53 -13.75
C PRO A 191 63.01 15.93 -12.74
N SER A 192 63.58 15.12 -11.84
CA SER A 192 62.97 14.44 -10.69
C SER A 192 61.99 13.29 -10.97
N ASP A 193 62.50 12.10 -10.63
CA ASP A 193 61.78 10.99 -9.98
C ASP A 193 60.92 10.07 -10.83
N TYR A 194 61.55 9.47 -11.85
CA TYR A 194 61.11 8.14 -12.31
C TYR A 194 61.83 7.05 -11.51
N SER A 195 61.27 6.70 -10.35
CA SER A 195 61.42 5.34 -9.84
C SER A 195 60.90 4.38 -10.91
N ASN A 196 61.57 3.25 -11.06
CA ASN A 196 61.38 2.21 -12.08
C ASN A 196 60.06 1.42 -11.92
N GLY A 197 58.95 2.12 -11.70
CA GLY A 197 57.61 1.59 -11.71
C GLY A 197 56.99 1.90 -13.06
N SER A 198 56.37 0.87 -13.65
CA SER A 198 55.14 1.04 -14.44
C SER A 198 54.28 2.17 -13.87
N SER A 199 53.42 2.78 -14.67
CA SER A 199 52.36 3.70 -14.22
C SER A 199 51.40 3.01 -13.25
N THR A 200 51.88 2.63 -12.07
CA THR A 200 51.11 2.40 -10.87
C THR A 200 50.60 3.77 -10.50
N ALA A 201 49.29 3.94 -10.61
CA ALA A 201 48.61 5.15 -10.21
C ALA A 201 49.22 5.66 -8.90
N SER A 202 49.63 6.93 -8.87
CA SER A 202 50.20 7.52 -7.66
C SER A 202 49.24 7.23 -6.49
N PRO A 203 49.68 6.53 -5.42
CA PRO A 203 48.80 6.09 -4.34
C PRO A 203 48.06 7.23 -3.62
N GLY A 204 48.46 8.49 -3.84
CA GLY A 204 47.76 9.68 -3.34
C GLY A 204 46.79 10.35 -4.31
N VAL A 205 46.76 9.93 -5.59
CA VAL A 205 45.89 10.50 -6.64
C VAL A 205 44.82 9.48 -7.08
N ALA A 206 45.07 8.18 -6.88
CA ALA A 206 44.07 7.13 -6.95
C ALA A 206 43.48 6.82 -5.55
N SER A 207 43.09 7.87 -4.82
CA SER A 207 42.11 7.67 -3.76
C SER A 207 40.85 7.12 -4.43
N ALA A 208 40.35 5.98 -3.97
CA ALA A 208 39.03 5.50 -4.37
C ALA A 208 38.08 6.69 -4.30
N LEU A 209 37.33 6.95 -5.39
CA LEU A 209 36.38 8.05 -5.45
C LEU A 209 35.29 7.97 -4.36
N GLY A 210 35.21 6.82 -3.67
CA GLY A 210 34.75 6.64 -2.30
C GLY A 210 33.79 7.72 -1.82
N GLY A 211 32.51 7.52 -2.08
CA GLY A 211 31.45 8.47 -1.74
C GLY A 211 30.17 8.23 -2.54
N ALA A 212 29.11 8.95 -2.18
CA ALA A 212 27.92 9.07 -3.00
C ALA A 212 28.00 10.37 -3.82
N THR A 213 27.65 10.35 -5.10
CA THR A 213 27.63 11.58 -5.93
C THR A 213 26.57 12.55 -5.46
N ASP A 214 25.40 12.02 -5.16
CA ASP A 214 24.18 12.75 -4.80
C ASP A 214 23.15 11.79 -4.18
N SER A 215 22.32 12.33 -3.29
CA SER A 215 21.04 11.73 -2.87
C SER A 215 19.94 12.40 -3.66
N ALA A 216 19.06 11.61 -4.25
CA ALA A 216 17.91 12.10 -5.00
C ALA A 216 16.61 11.52 -4.44
N SER A 217 15.54 12.31 -4.56
CA SER A 217 14.18 11.85 -4.24
C SER A 217 13.76 10.78 -5.24
N ASN A 218 13.40 9.60 -4.73
CA ASN A 218 12.79 8.53 -5.49
C ASN A 218 11.25 8.59 -5.42
N VAL A 219 10.68 9.63 -4.81
CA VAL A 219 9.23 9.82 -4.73
C VAL A 219 8.71 10.45 -6.02
N PRO A 220 7.83 9.77 -6.78
CA PRO A 220 7.18 10.38 -7.94
C PRO A 220 6.22 11.50 -7.51
N PRO A 221 5.84 12.40 -8.42
CA PRO A 221 4.78 13.38 -8.13
C PRO A 221 3.52 12.68 -7.60
N SER A 222 3.11 13.06 -6.39
CA SER A 222 2.05 12.37 -5.65
C SER A 222 1.15 13.34 -4.91
N PHE A 223 -0.11 12.94 -4.70
CA PHE A 223 -1.04 13.64 -3.83
C PHE A 223 -1.15 12.92 -2.48
N VAL A 224 -1.10 13.67 -1.39
CA VAL A 224 -1.17 13.10 -0.03
C VAL A 224 -2.62 12.95 0.39
N CYS A 225 -3.04 11.73 0.67
CA CYS A 225 -4.36 11.42 1.22
C CYS A 225 -4.22 10.44 2.40
N ARG A 226 -5.30 10.25 3.15
CA ARG A 226 -5.39 9.23 4.19
C ARG A 226 -6.17 8.04 3.66
N TYR A 227 -5.81 6.86 4.15
CA TYR A 227 -6.56 5.65 3.90
C TYR A 227 -7.42 5.27 5.10
N VAL A 228 -8.62 4.82 4.80
CA VAL A 228 -9.50 4.12 5.73
C VAL A 228 -9.67 2.68 5.28
N ILE A 229 -9.90 1.77 6.23
CA ILE A 229 -10.20 0.37 5.97
C ILE A 229 -11.58 0.03 6.55
N ARG A 230 -12.38 -0.76 5.81
CA ARG A 230 -13.69 -1.21 6.28
C ARG A 230 -13.54 -2.32 7.32
N ALA A 231 -14.12 -2.10 8.49
CA ALA A 231 -14.01 -2.97 9.64
C ALA A 231 -15.34 -3.66 10.06
N ALA A 232 -16.51 -3.18 9.61
CA ALA A 232 -17.83 -3.73 9.97
C ALA A 232 -18.89 -3.77 8.83
#